data_AF-A0A7K1W8P0-F1
#
_entry.id   AF-A0A7K1W8P0-F1
#
_cell.length_a   1.000
_cell.length_b   1.000
_cell.length_c   1.000
_cell.angle_alpha   90.00
_cell.angle_beta   90.00
_cell.angle_gamma   90.00
#
_symmetry.space_group_name_H-M   'P 1'
#
loop_
_entity.id
_entity.type
_entity.pdbx_description
1 polymer ?
#
loop_
_entity_poly.entity_id
_entity_poly.type
_entity_poly.pdbx_seq_one_letter_code
_entity_poly.pdbx_strand_id
1 'polypeptide(L)'
;MPASRPDLALLPRPSRMSSLGGRLTLDRDTAVRALPGAEPAADLLRSLVGPAAGLPLAPSPEGRIVLALDEQLGGLGEEGYGLTVGPQALLLRAAHPTGLLRGVQTVRQLLPAEALSGGARGSGSWELPCVEITDIPELPWRGSLLDVARHFRPMDYLLRYVDLLALHKLNVLHLHLTDDQGWRMPVDAYPRLTTVGARRARSQRGPEGPGRTRFDATPHEGAYTKAELRGLVRYAAERGITVVPEIEMPGHVRAALAAYPELGNHPERRLEVWDRWGVCETILGVHEEVFAFCRAVLEEVMDVFPSPYIHIGGEECPTSEWESSPAARERAAAEGLADPAALHGWFMGRIGAFLVEHGRTPVGWAVSGTELPLDFTVMAWRDASHARAAARRGHRVVAAYHRTTYLDYVQSEASFEPVAQPGDPVTLRTVHDYEPAPAEWSPEERDRILGTQAQLWTEYVRTPEEIEYLSYPRLCALADRSWSGGRGDWPGFVGRLRHHTARLDALGVPYRPLDARSLATAAYASPS
;
A
#
# COMPACT_ATOMS: atom_id res chain seq x y z
N MET A 1 38.39 8.54 -8.52
CA MET A 1 36.98 8.25 -8.19
C MET A 1 36.98 7.19 -7.11
N PRO A 2 36.21 7.32 -6.00
CA PRO A 2 36.09 6.23 -5.05
C PRO A 2 35.58 4.98 -5.79
N ALA A 3 36.13 3.80 -5.46
CA ALA A 3 35.71 2.53 -6.06
C ALA A 3 34.20 2.33 -5.82
N SER A 4 33.48 1.80 -6.81
CA SER A 4 32.08 1.44 -6.62
C SER A 4 31.96 0.43 -5.49
N ARG A 5 31.08 0.71 -4.52
CA ARG A 5 30.73 -0.17 -3.39
C ARG A 5 29.32 -0.74 -3.63
N PRO A 6 29.17 -1.75 -4.52
CA PRO A 6 27.86 -2.32 -4.86
C PRO A 6 27.15 -2.94 -3.64
N ASP A 7 27.92 -3.34 -2.62
CA ASP A 7 27.45 -3.84 -1.33
C ASP A 7 26.76 -2.76 -0.46
N LEU A 8 26.91 -1.48 -0.79
CA LEU A 8 26.23 -0.36 -0.13
C LEU A 8 25.11 0.25 -1.00
N ALA A 9 24.70 -0.42 -2.07
CA ALA A 9 23.56 -0.04 -2.90
C ALA A 9 22.24 -0.44 -2.22
N LEU A 10 21.83 0.36 -1.24
CA LEU A 10 20.60 0.20 -0.46
C LEU A 10 19.42 0.94 -1.10
N LEU A 11 18.23 0.32 -1.10
CA LEU A 11 16.98 0.91 -1.56
C LEU A 11 15.85 0.68 -0.54
N PRO A 12 15.31 1.72 0.09
CA PRO A 12 15.62 3.15 -0.11
C PRO A 12 17.02 3.54 0.38
N ARG A 13 17.56 4.64 -0.17
CA ARG A 13 18.81 5.26 0.28
C ARG A 13 18.69 5.73 1.74
N PRO A 14 19.63 5.36 2.63
CA PRO A 14 19.61 5.86 3.99
C PRO A 14 19.88 7.38 4.09
N SER A 15 19.32 8.03 5.11
CA SER A 15 19.52 9.47 5.34
C SER A 15 21.00 9.84 5.52
N ARG A 16 21.75 9.04 6.29
CA ARG A 16 23.21 9.14 6.43
C ARG A 16 23.85 7.75 6.43
N MET A 17 24.93 7.61 5.68
CA MET A 17 25.72 6.38 5.59
C MET A 17 27.20 6.71 5.42
N SER A 18 28.03 6.12 6.28
CA SER A 18 29.49 6.25 6.27
C SER A 18 30.11 4.87 6.18
N SER A 19 30.91 4.62 5.15
CA SER A 19 31.56 3.34 4.99
C SER A 19 32.78 3.22 5.89
N LEU A 20 32.91 2.08 6.56
CA LEU A 20 34.06 1.76 7.41
C LEU A 20 34.97 0.75 6.70
N GLY A 21 36.17 0.55 7.25
CA GLY A 21 37.12 -0.46 6.77
C GLY A 21 36.77 -1.85 7.31
N GLY A 22 36.88 -2.88 6.47
CA GLY A 22 36.68 -4.28 6.86
C GLY A 22 35.28 -4.83 6.57
N ARG A 23 35.06 -6.05 7.07
CA ARG A 23 33.81 -6.82 6.93
C ARG A 23 33.50 -7.55 8.23
N LEU A 24 32.22 -7.77 8.50
CA LEU A 24 31.73 -8.66 9.54
C LEU A 24 31.30 -9.99 8.91
N THR A 25 31.87 -11.09 9.37
CA THR A 25 31.45 -12.44 8.96
C THR A 25 30.33 -12.94 9.86
N LEU A 26 29.20 -13.32 9.26
CA LEU A 26 28.12 -14.06 9.92
C LEU A 26 28.18 -15.52 9.49
N ASP A 27 28.24 -16.41 10.46
CA ASP A 27 28.38 -17.86 10.31
C ASP A 27 27.40 -18.59 11.24
N ARG A 28 27.47 -19.93 11.26
CA ARG A 28 26.58 -20.77 12.08
C ARG A 28 26.69 -20.51 13.59
N ASP A 29 27.82 -19.97 14.06
CA ASP A 29 28.07 -19.65 15.47
C ASP A 29 27.67 -18.20 15.81
N THR A 30 27.21 -17.43 14.81
CA THR A 30 26.72 -16.08 15.01
C THR A 30 25.40 -16.11 15.77
N ALA A 31 25.41 -15.47 16.93
CA ALA A 31 24.28 -15.37 17.82
C ALA A 31 23.78 -13.92 17.96
N VAL A 32 22.51 -13.79 18.34
CA VAL A 32 21.79 -12.52 18.47
C VAL A 32 21.55 -12.21 19.95
N ARG A 33 21.95 -11.01 20.38
CA ARG A 33 21.65 -10.44 21.69
C ARG A 33 20.55 -9.40 21.55
N ALA A 34 19.33 -9.76 21.94
CA ALA A 34 18.25 -8.80 22.12
C ALA A 34 18.32 -8.22 23.54
N LEU A 35 18.40 -6.89 23.66
CA LEU A 35 18.15 -6.21 24.93
C LEU A 35 16.64 -6.12 25.19
N PRO A 36 16.20 -5.81 26.43
CA PRO A 36 14.78 -5.77 26.77
C PRO A 36 13.96 -4.91 25.79
N GLY A 37 12.89 -5.49 25.25
CA GLY A 37 11.98 -4.86 24.28
C GLY A 37 12.41 -5.00 22.81
N ALA A 38 13.63 -5.47 22.53
CA ALA A 38 14.13 -5.70 21.18
C ALA A 38 13.87 -7.13 20.65
N GLU A 39 13.24 -7.99 21.46
CA GLU A 39 12.95 -9.39 21.12
C GLU A 39 12.14 -9.54 19.82
N PRO A 40 11.09 -8.74 19.55
CA PRO A 40 10.34 -8.85 18.29
C PRO A 40 11.20 -8.60 17.04
N ALA A 41 12.13 -7.64 17.11
CA ALA A 41 13.05 -7.36 16.01
C ALA A 41 14.08 -8.47 15.83
N ALA A 42 14.53 -9.10 16.93
CA ALA A 42 15.42 -10.24 16.87
C ALA A 42 14.72 -11.49 16.30
N ASP A 43 13.45 -11.69 16.63
CA ASP A 43 12.60 -12.73 16.05
C ASP A 43 12.40 -12.51 14.55
N LEU A 44 12.10 -11.27 14.13
CA LEU A 44 11.98 -10.91 12.72
C LEU A 44 13.28 -11.14 11.94
N LEU A 45 14.42 -10.73 12.51
CA LEU A 45 15.73 -10.97 11.91
C LEU A 45 15.96 -12.47 11.70
N ARG A 46 15.67 -13.28 12.73
CA ARG A 46 15.78 -14.74 12.65
C ARG A 46 14.86 -15.32 11.59
N SER A 47 13.61 -14.88 11.51
CA SER A 47 12.63 -15.43 10.56
C SER A 47 12.96 -15.07 9.11
N LEU A 48 13.46 -13.86 8.86
CA LEU A 48 13.74 -13.38 7.52
C LEU A 48 15.13 -13.76 7.00
N VAL A 49 16.14 -13.81 7.87
CA VAL A 49 17.53 -14.11 7.48
C VAL A 49 17.86 -15.58 7.73
N GLY A 50 17.43 -16.16 8.84
CA GLY A 50 17.92 -17.46 9.27
C GLY A 50 17.70 -18.59 8.26
N PRO A 51 16.45 -18.84 7.81
CA PRO A 51 16.15 -19.86 6.80
C PRO A 51 16.84 -19.60 5.44
N ALA A 52 16.82 -18.36 4.94
CA ALA A 52 17.36 -18.03 3.63
C ALA A 52 18.90 -18.06 3.59
N ALA A 53 19.54 -17.59 4.66
CA ALA A 53 21.00 -17.55 4.77
C ALA A 53 21.61 -18.86 5.32
N GLY A 54 20.78 -19.79 5.83
CA GLY A 54 21.25 -20.99 6.51
C GLY A 54 21.97 -20.68 7.83
N LEU A 55 21.56 -19.63 8.52
CA LEU A 55 22.13 -19.15 9.79
C LEU A 55 21.12 -19.36 10.94
N PRO A 56 21.46 -20.06 12.03
CA PRO A 56 20.52 -20.24 13.15
C PRO A 56 20.18 -18.92 13.84
N LEU A 57 21.16 -18.00 13.94
CA LEU A 57 21.03 -16.71 14.63
C LEU A 57 20.46 -16.88 16.05
N ALA A 58 20.97 -17.88 16.77
CA ALA A 58 20.45 -18.29 18.08
C ALA A 58 20.52 -17.13 19.10
N PRO A 59 19.55 -17.03 20.03
CA PRO A 59 19.62 -16.04 21.10
C PRO A 59 20.80 -16.33 22.04
N SER A 60 21.59 -15.31 22.38
CA SER A 60 22.70 -15.41 23.34
C SER A 60 22.99 -14.05 23.99
N PRO A 61 23.27 -14.00 25.31
CA PRO A 61 23.71 -12.76 25.97
C PRO A 61 25.07 -12.24 25.47
N GLU A 62 25.89 -13.10 24.87
CA GLU A 62 27.18 -12.79 24.24
C GLU A 62 27.08 -12.63 22.71
N GLY A 63 25.87 -12.57 22.16
CA GLY A 63 25.63 -12.45 20.73
C GLY A 63 26.30 -11.23 20.10
N ARG A 64 26.92 -11.44 18.93
CA ARG A 64 27.65 -10.41 18.16
C ARG A 64 26.70 -9.50 17.35
N ILE A 65 25.45 -9.90 17.16
CA ILE A 65 24.39 -9.04 16.62
C ILE A 65 23.57 -8.53 17.79
N VAL A 66 23.72 -7.25 18.12
CA VAL A 66 23.06 -6.61 19.27
C VAL A 66 21.90 -5.75 18.78
N LEU A 67 20.70 -5.98 19.31
CA LEU A 67 19.53 -5.14 19.08
C LEU A 67 19.12 -4.48 20.39
N ALA A 68 18.95 -3.16 20.36
CA ALA A 68 18.70 -2.37 21.56
C ALA A 68 17.66 -1.29 21.35
N LEU A 69 16.67 -1.21 22.24
CA LEU A 69 15.91 0.02 22.42
C LEU A 69 16.76 0.99 23.24
N ASP A 70 16.87 2.21 22.74
CA ASP A 70 17.63 3.30 23.35
C ASP A 70 16.76 4.56 23.30
N GLU A 71 15.98 4.79 24.36
CA GLU A 71 15.08 5.95 24.47
C GLU A 71 15.86 7.29 24.48
N GLN A 72 17.17 7.26 24.77
CA GLN A 72 18.03 8.45 24.73
C GLN A 72 18.45 8.82 23.30
N LEU A 73 18.15 7.96 22.33
CA LEU A 73 18.43 8.17 20.91
C LEU A 73 17.43 9.19 20.32
N GLY A 74 17.56 10.44 20.75
CA GLY A 74 16.69 11.54 20.36
C GLY A 74 16.82 11.93 18.89
N GLY A 75 15.76 12.54 18.35
CA GLY A 75 15.76 13.13 17.02
C GLY A 75 15.55 12.16 15.85
N LEU A 76 15.28 10.88 16.10
CA LEU A 76 15.03 9.88 15.05
C LEU A 76 13.55 9.51 14.85
N GLY A 77 12.65 9.96 15.73
CA GLY A 77 11.22 9.66 15.65
C GLY A 77 10.88 8.17 15.82
N GLU A 78 9.64 7.80 15.47
CA GLU A 78 9.09 6.45 15.68
C GLU A 78 9.75 5.36 14.83
N GLU A 79 10.26 5.71 13.65
CA GLU A 79 10.76 4.74 12.66
C GLU A 79 12.26 4.82 12.40
N GLY A 80 12.94 5.79 13.02
CA GLY A 80 14.36 5.98 12.80
C GLY A 80 15.24 5.05 13.63
N TYR A 81 16.43 4.77 13.12
CA TYR A 81 17.38 3.86 13.75
C TYR A 81 18.84 4.23 13.44
N GLY A 82 19.73 3.77 14.32
CA GLY A 82 21.17 3.75 14.11
C GLY A 82 21.65 2.31 13.91
N LEU A 83 22.47 2.07 12.90
CA LEU A 83 23.09 0.78 12.61
C LEU A 83 24.59 0.94 12.46
N THR A 84 25.37 0.20 13.25
CA THR A 84 26.82 0.14 13.14
C THR A 84 27.25 -1.30 12.91
N VAL A 85 27.89 -1.56 11.78
CA VAL A 85 28.55 -2.83 11.47
C VAL A 85 30.05 -2.61 11.61
N GLY A 86 30.65 -3.20 12.65
CA GLY A 86 32.10 -3.27 12.83
C GLY A 86 32.63 -4.67 12.50
N PRO A 87 33.96 -4.88 12.52
CA PRO A 87 34.54 -6.16 12.12
C PRO A 87 34.22 -7.32 13.09
N GLN A 88 33.84 -7.02 14.34
CA GLN A 88 33.54 -8.02 15.36
C GLN A 88 32.06 -8.13 15.71
N ALA A 89 31.27 -7.08 15.48
CA ALA A 89 29.88 -7.02 15.93
C ALA A 89 29.04 -6.05 15.09
N LEU A 90 27.73 -6.27 15.13
CA LEU A 90 26.71 -5.39 14.59
C LEU A 90 25.86 -4.86 15.75
N LEU A 91 25.68 -3.55 15.83
CA LEU A 91 24.75 -2.90 16.76
C LEU A 91 23.64 -2.21 15.98
N LEU A 92 22.39 -2.62 16.22
CA LEU A 92 21.19 -1.97 15.74
C LEU A 92 20.43 -1.37 16.93
N ARG A 93 20.19 -0.07 16.88
CA ARG A 93 19.50 0.66 17.96
C ARG A 93 18.44 1.61 17.44
N ALA A 94 17.36 1.77 18.18
CA ALA A 94 16.29 2.71 17.88
C ALA A 94 15.60 3.16 19.17
N ALA A 95 14.95 4.33 19.16
CA ALA A 95 14.13 4.77 20.28
C ALA A 95 12.83 3.96 20.41
N HIS A 96 12.31 3.45 19.28
CA HIS A 96 11.04 2.73 19.22
C HIS A 96 11.20 1.38 18.49
N PRO A 97 10.36 0.37 18.79
CA PRO A 97 10.42 -0.95 18.15
C PRO A 97 10.38 -0.89 16.62
N THR A 98 9.55 -0.02 16.03
CA THR A 98 9.41 0.11 14.58
C THR A 98 10.74 0.49 13.91
N GLY A 99 11.55 1.35 14.54
CA GLY A 99 12.90 1.66 14.05
C GLY A 99 13.82 0.44 13.97
N LEU A 100 13.74 -0.47 14.95
CA LEU A 100 14.48 -1.75 14.87
C LEU A 100 13.97 -2.61 13.69
N LEU A 101 12.66 -2.67 13.45
CA LEU A 101 12.10 -3.41 12.31
C LEU A 101 12.62 -2.85 10.97
N ARG A 102 12.73 -1.52 10.83
CA ARG A 102 13.33 -0.87 9.65
C ARG A 102 14.81 -1.20 9.50
N GLY A 103 15.55 -1.19 10.61
CA GLY A 103 16.95 -1.56 10.64
C GLY A 103 17.22 -3.00 10.22
N VAL A 104 16.37 -3.95 10.63
CA VAL A 104 16.43 -5.35 10.18
C VAL A 104 16.37 -5.45 8.66
N GLN A 105 15.54 -4.63 8.00
CA GLN A 105 15.45 -4.63 6.53
C GLN A 105 16.73 -4.08 5.88
N THR A 106 17.38 -3.10 6.50
CA THR A 106 18.70 -2.63 6.05
C THR A 106 19.77 -3.70 6.23
N VAL A 107 19.76 -4.43 7.36
CA VAL A 107 20.66 -5.59 7.55
C VAL A 107 20.45 -6.65 6.46
N ARG A 108 19.19 -6.95 6.11
CA ARG A 108 18.88 -7.86 5.00
C ARG A 108 19.46 -7.39 3.67
N GLN A 109 19.43 -6.09 3.39
CA GLN A 109 20.00 -5.55 2.16
C GLN A 109 21.53 -5.45 2.18
N LEU A 110 22.17 -5.32 3.35
CA LEU A 110 23.62 -5.34 3.47
C LEU A 110 24.22 -6.73 3.24
N LEU A 111 23.44 -7.79 3.41
CA LEU A 111 23.83 -9.13 3.00
C LEU A 111 23.93 -9.25 1.47
N PRO A 112 24.79 -10.13 0.95
CA PRO A 112 24.77 -10.51 -0.46
C PRO A 112 23.38 -10.98 -0.90
N ALA A 113 23.00 -10.71 -2.15
CA ALA A 113 21.67 -11.03 -2.65
C ALA A 113 21.33 -12.52 -2.52
N GLU A 114 22.33 -13.39 -2.68
CA GLU A 114 22.21 -14.84 -2.57
C GLU A 114 21.73 -15.28 -1.17
N ALA A 115 22.02 -14.50 -0.12
CA ALA A 115 21.56 -14.77 1.24
C ALA A 115 20.04 -14.58 1.42
N LEU A 116 19.36 -14.00 0.43
CA LEU A 116 17.91 -13.85 0.39
C LEU A 116 17.21 -14.99 -0.34
N SER A 117 17.95 -15.87 -1.02
CA SER A 117 17.37 -16.98 -1.78
C SER A 117 16.99 -18.15 -0.87
N GLY A 118 15.72 -18.57 -0.88
CA GLY A 118 15.17 -19.61 0.01
C GLY A 118 15.59 -21.05 -0.28
N GLY A 119 16.73 -21.29 -0.92
CA GLY A 119 17.24 -22.61 -1.26
C GLY A 119 18.48 -22.96 -0.44
N ALA A 120 18.67 -24.24 -0.12
CA ALA A 120 19.77 -24.81 0.68
C ALA A 120 21.20 -24.66 0.08
N ARG A 121 21.52 -23.49 -0.48
CA ARG A 121 22.78 -23.14 -1.14
C ARG A 121 23.55 -22.02 -0.44
N GLY A 122 23.12 -21.58 0.74
CA GLY A 122 23.94 -20.70 1.56
C GLY A 122 25.21 -21.43 2.01
N SER A 123 26.36 -20.81 1.80
CA SER A 123 27.68 -21.24 2.29
C SER A 123 27.74 -21.42 3.82
N GLY A 124 26.69 -21.04 4.55
CA GLY A 124 26.66 -20.97 6.01
C GLY A 124 27.58 -19.89 6.56
N SER A 125 28.11 -19.01 5.69
CA SER A 125 29.01 -17.91 6.02
C SER A 125 28.81 -16.76 5.03
N TRP A 126 28.51 -15.57 5.54
CA TRP A 126 28.18 -14.37 4.78
C TRP A 126 28.95 -13.18 5.32
N GLU A 127 29.27 -12.21 4.46
CA GLU A 127 29.99 -11.02 4.87
C GLU A 127 29.15 -9.76 4.69
N LEU A 128 29.08 -8.93 5.73
CA LEU A 128 28.52 -7.59 5.67
C LEU A 128 29.67 -6.58 5.57
N PRO A 129 29.55 -5.53 4.76
CA PRO A 129 30.50 -4.42 4.81
C PRO A 129 30.40 -3.70 6.14
N CYS A 130 31.55 -3.33 6.72
CA CYS A 130 31.54 -2.43 7.87
C CYS A 130 31.00 -1.06 7.45
N VAL A 131 30.02 -0.54 8.19
CA VAL A 131 29.28 0.66 7.85
C VAL A 131 28.65 1.27 9.10
N GLU A 132 28.47 2.59 9.09
CA GLU A 132 27.67 3.31 10.06
C GLU A 132 26.51 4.01 9.33
N ILE A 133 25.29 3.79 9.80
CA ILE A 133 24.05 4.30 9.22
C ILE A 133 23.22 4.97 10.31
N THR A 134 22.67 6.14 9.99
CA THR A 134 21.59 6.78 10.74
C THR A 134 20.50 7.09 9.73
N ASP A 135 19.30 6.60 10.00
CA ASP A 135 18.25 6.56 8.98
C ASP A 135 16.89 6.92 9.56
N ILE A 136 16.16 7.78 8.86
CA ILE A 136 14.83 8.31 9.20
C ILE A 136 14.00 8.44 7.92
N PRO A 137 12.69 8.16 7.95
CA PRO A 137 11.82 8.41 6.79
C PRO A 137 11.55 9.91 6.61
N GLU A 138 11.49 10.35 5.35
CA GLU A 138 11.02 11.69 4.96
C GLU A 138 9.51 11.87 5.20
N LEU A 139 8.70 10.88 4.84
CA LEU A 139 7.24 10.94 4.94
C LEU A 139 6.72 9.91 5.95
N PRO A 140 5.79 10.27 6.86
CA PRO A 140 5.23 9.32 7.82
C PRO A 140 4.26 8.32 7.19
N TRP A 141 3.59 8.65 6.08
CA TRP A 141 2.76 7.71 5.31
C TRP A 141 3.45 7.28 4.01
N ARG A 142 3.70 5.97 3.87
CA ARG A 142 4.37 5.37 2.70
C ARG A 142 3.61 4.09 2.32
N GLY A 143 2.56 4.27 1.54
CA GLY A 143 1.57 3.23 1.30
C GLY A 143 1.69 2.52 -0.04
N SER A 144 1.08 1.34 -0.09
CA SER A 144 0.71 0.67 -1.33
C SER A 144 -0.72 0.14 -1.20
N LEU A 145 -1.60 0.52 -2.14
CA LEU A 145 -2.91 -0.09 -2.28
C LEU A 145 -2.79 -1.35 -3.13
N LEU A 146 -3.40 -2.43 -2.64
CA LEU A 146 -3.64 -3.63 -3.40
C LEU A 146 -5.14 -3.91 -3.46
N ASP A 147 -5.66 -3.88 -4.68
CA ASP A 147 -7.03 -4.28 -4.96
C ASP A 147 -7.16 -5.80 -4.99
N VAL A 148 -7.97 -6.32 -4.07
CA VAL A 148 -8.36 -7.74 -4.01
C VAL A 148 -9.84 -7.93 -4.32
N ALA A 149 -10.58 -6.83 -4.53
CA ALA A 149 -11.98 -6.83 -4.90
C ALA A 149 -12.18 -7.19 -6.38
N ARG A 150 -11.44 -6.60 -7.31
CA ARG A 150 -11.61 -6.92 -8.75
C ARG A 150 -11.00 -8.29 -9.07
N HIS A 151 -9.83 -8.63 -8.53
CA HIS A 151 -9.31 -10.00 -8.55
C HIS A 151 -8.76 -10.44 -7.19
N PHE A 152 -9.41 -11.43 -6.59
CA PHE A 152 -9.03 -12.03 -5.32
C PHE A 152 -7.58 -12.54 -5.33
N ARG A 153 -6.91 -12.40 -4.18
CA ARG A 153 -5.57 -12.94 -3.94
C ARG A 153 -5.55 -13.88 -2.75
N PRO A 154 -4.87 -15.04 -2.87
CA PRO A 154 -4.75 -15.97 -1.77
C PRO A 154 -3.91 -15.35 -0.64
N MET A 155 -4.11 -15.84 0.58
CA MET A 155 -3.52 -15.24 1.78
C MET A 155 -1.99 -15.32 1.80
N ASP A 156 -1.41 -16.42 1.33
CA ASP A 156 0.04 -16.60 1.20
C ASP A 156 0.68 -15.49 0.34
N TYR A 157 -0.01 -15.07 -0.73
CA TYR A 157 0.43 -13.95 -1.55
C TYR A 157 0.38 -12.62 -0.79
N LEU A 158 -0.67 -12.35 0.00
CA LEU A 158 -0.73 -11.13 0.80
C LEU A 158 0.40 -11.05 1.83
N LEU A 159 0.76 -12.17 2.46
CA LEU A 159 1.91 -12.24 3.37
C LEU A 159 3.22 -11.93 2.62
N ARG A 160 3.41 -12.50 1.43
CA ARG A 160 4.55 -12.19 0.56
C ARG A 160 4.58 -10.71 0.17
N TYR A 161 3.44 -10.11 -0.17
CA TYR A 161 3.35 -8.70 -0.51
C TYR A 161 3.79 -7.82 0.66
N VAL A 162 3.33 -8.14 1.89
CA VAL A 162 3.78 -7.47 3.12
C VAL A 162 5.30 -7.57 3.31
N ASP A 163 5.91 -8.74 3.08
CA ASP A 163 7.37 -8.90 3.16
C ASP A 163 8.12 -8.00 2.18
N LEU A 164 7.59 -7.85 0.96
CA LEU A 164 8.16 -6.98 -0.06
C LEU A 164 7.96 -5.50 0.29
N LEU A 165 6.81 -5.08 0.82
CA LEU A 165 6.61 -3.70 1.31
C LEU A 165 7.59 -3.37 2.43
N ALA A 166 7.73 -4.28 3.41
CA ALA A 166 8.63 -4.11 4.54
C ALA A 166 10.09 -4.01 4.11
N LEU A 167 10.55 -4.86 3.18
CA LEU A 167 11.91 -4.80 2.63
C LEU A 167 12.26 -3.40 2.07
N HIS A 168 11.28 -2.72 1.48
CA HIS A 168 11.42 -1.38 0.92
C HIS A 168 11.01 -0.27 1.89
N LYS A 169 10.77 -0.59 3.17
CA LYS A 169 10.40 0.36 4.23
C LYS A 169 9.12 1.18 3.97
N LEU A 170 8.25 0.68 3.10
CA LEU A 170 6.84 1.11 3.06
C LEU A 170 6.19 0.67 4.38
N ASN A 171 5.17 1.38 4.85
CA ASN A 171 4.57 1.15 6.17
C ASN A 171 3.05 1.00 6.16
N VAL A 172 2.39 1.17 5.02
CA VAL A 172 0.95 0.97 4.89
C VAL A 172 0.66 -0.01 3.75
N LEU A 173 -0.07 -1.07 4.08
CA LEU A 173 -0.83 -1.85 3.11
C LEU A 173 -2.27 -1.33 3.15
N HIS A 174 -2.69 -0.63 2.10
CA HIS A 174 -4.08 -0.24 1.92
C HIS A 174 -4.77 -1.40 1.17
N LEU A 175 -5.67 -2.11 1.85
CA LEU A 175 -6.30 -3.30 1.32
C LEU A 175 -7.73 -2.99 0.85
N HIS A 176 -7.91 -2.93 -0.46
CA HIS A 176 -9.19 -2.65 -1.09
C HIS A 176 -10.04 -3.92 -1.20
N LEU A 177 -10.95 -4.09 -0.22
CA LEU A 177 -11.64 -5.35 0.10
C LEU A 177 -13.00 -5.51 -0.59
N THR A 178 -13.58 -4.44 -1.10
CA THR A 178 -14.94 -4.46 -1.66
C THR A 178 -15.02 -3.57 -2.86
N ASP A 179 -15.74 -4.02 -3.89
CA ASP A 179 -16.10 -3.21 -5.04
C ASP A 179 -17.35 -3.81 -5.71
N ASP A 180 -17.74 -3.28 -6.86
CA ASP A 180 -18.82 -3.77 -7.68
C ASP A 180 -18.64 -5.23 -8.13
N GLN A 181 -17.40 -5.65 -8.35
CA GLN A 181 -17.05 -6.96 -8.91
C GLN A 181 -16.66 -8.00 -7.85
N GLY A 182 -16.72 -7.64 -6.56
CA GLY A 182 -16.42 -8.57 -5.48
C GLY A 182 -16.43 -7.98 -4.08
N TRP A 183 -16.94 -8.76 -3.12
CA TRP A 183 -16.84 -8.48 -1.70
C TRP A 183 -15.99 -9.55 -0.99
N ARG A 184 -14.92 -9.15 -0.30
CA ARG A 184 -13.87 -10.08 0.18
C ARG A 184 -13.81 -10.30 1.70
N MET A 185 -14.54 -9.51 2.51
CA MET A 185 -14.52 -9.62 3.97
C MET A 185 -15.84 -10.22 4.50
N PRO A 186 -15.84 -11.20 5.41
CA PRO A 186 -17.09 -11.71 5.98
C PRO A 186 -17.66 -10.72 7.00
N VAL A 187 -18.99 -10.58 6.99
CA VAL A 187 -19.75 -9.80 7.98
C VAL A 187 -20.83 -10.72 8.53
N ASP A 188 -20.81 -10.99 9.83
CA ASP A 188 -21.62 -12.04 10.47
C ASP A 188 -23.12 -11.76 10.34
N ALA A 189 -23.51 -10.49 10.49
CA ALA A 189 -24.89 -10.05 10.29
C ALA A 189 -25.33 -10.14 8.80
N TYR A 190 -24.37 -10.19 7.87
CA TYR A 190 -24.60 -10.15 6.43
C TYR A 190 -23.84 -11.27 5.69
N PRO A 191 -24.11 -12.55 5.94
CA PRO A 191 -23.33 -13.67 5.40
C PRO A 191 -23.36 -13.77 3.86
N ARG A 192 -24.41 -13.27 3.20
CA ARG A 192 -24.49 -13.24 1.72
C ARG A 192 -23.47 -12.33 1.06
N LEU A 193 -22.81 -11.42 1.79
CA LEU A 193 -21.73 -10.61 1.22
C LEU A 193 -20.60 -11.50 0.69
N THR A 194 -20.26 -12.59 1.37
CA THR A 194 -19.23 -13.53 0.90
C THR A 194 -19.78 -14.78 0.24
N THR A 195 -21.03 -15.19 0.49
CA THR A 195 -21.61 -16.35 -0.22
C THR A 195 -22.16 -15.99 -1.61
N VAL A 196 -22.57 -14.73 -1.82
CA VAL A 196 -23.05 -14.19 -3.11
C VAL A 196 -22.07 -13.15 -3.64
N GLY A 197 -21.82 -12.08 -2.87
CA GLY A 197 -21.03 -10.92 -3.32
C GLY A 197 -19.57 -11.22 -3.66
N ALA A 198 -19.01 -12.34 -3.18
CA ALA A 198 -17.66 -12.75 -3.51
C ALA A 198 -17.52 -13.42 -4.89
N ARG A 199 -18.61 -13.67 -5.62
CA ARG A 199 -18.61 -14.50 -6.83
C ARG A 199 -19.22 -13.77 -8.01
N ARG A 200 -18.51 -13.75 -9.14
CA ARG A 200 -19.05 -13.32 -10.44
C ARG A 200 -18.87 -14.40 -11.49
N ALA A 201 -19.79 -14.45 -12.46
CA ALA A 201 -19.84 -15.53 -13.45
C ALA A 201 -18.71 -15.48 -14.50
N ARG A 202 -18.17 -14.29 -14.76
CA ARG A 202 -17.13 -14.01 -15.76
C ARG A 202 -16.54 -12.62 -15.51
N SER A 203 -15.47 -12.29 -16.23
CA SER A 203 -14.81 -10.98 -16.14
C SER A 203 -14.59 -10.37 -17.53
N GLN A 204 -14.70 -9.05 -17.62
CA GLN A 204 -14.36 -8.31 -18.83
C GLN A 204 -12.87 -8.50 -19.20
N ARG A 205 -12.61 -8.63 -20.50
CA ARG A 205 -11.26 -8.73 -21.08
C ARG A 205 -10.87 -7.45 -21.79
N GLY A 206 -9.87 -6.78 -21.24
CA GLY A 206 -9.29 -5.56 -21.79
C GLY A 206 -10.19 -4.32 -21.62
N PRO A 207 -9.63 -3.13 -21.89
CA PRO A 207 -10.37 -1.89 -21.82
C PRO A 207 -11.52 -1.86 -22.84
N GLU A 208 -12.53 -1.06 -22.54
CA GLU A 208 -13.58 -0.78 -23.52
C GLU A 208 -12.97 -0.11 -24.77
N GLY A 209 -13.38 -0.55 -25.94
CA GLY A 209 -12.90 -0.04 -27.22
C GLY A 209 -14.00 -0.13 -28.28
N PRO A 210 -13.81 0.47 -29.47
CA PRO A 210 -14.81 0.47 -30.53
C PRO A 210 -15.15 -0.98 -30.94
N GLY A 211 -16.30 -1.46 -30.48
CA GLY A 211 -16.73 -2.86 -30.62
C GLY A 211 -17.54 -3.34 -29.42
N ARG A 212 -17.75 -4.66 -29.33
CA ARG A 212 -18.46 -5.29 -28.20
C ARG A 212 -17.49 -5.65 -27.09
N THR A 213 -17.80 -5.24 -25.85
CA THR A 213 -17.09 -5.69 -24.63
C THR A 213 -16.94 -7.20 -24.63
N ARG A 214 -15.71 -7.68 -24.44
CA ARG A 214 -15.39 -9.11 -24.41
C ARG A 214 -15.34 -9.59 -22.97
N PHE A 215 -15.72 -10.84 -22.74
CA PHE A 215 -15.67 -11.50 -21.44
C PHE A 215 -14.86 -12.78 -21.54
N ASP A 216 -14.24 -13.17 -20.44
CA ASP A 216 -13.82 -14.57 -20.28
C ASP A 216 -15.04 -15.48 -20.04
N ALA A 217 -14.76 -16.78 -19.90
CA ALA A 217 -15.74 -17.80 -19.54
C ALA A 217 -15.42 -18.41 -18.17
N THR A 218 -14.69 -17.67 -17.33
CA THR A 218 -14.13 -18.18 -16.08
C THR A 218 -14.81 -17.49 -14.91
N PRO A 219 -15.62 -18.20 -14.12
CA PRO A 219 -16.10 -17.66 -12.85
C PRO A 219 -14.94 -17.23 -11.96
N HIS A 220 -15.10 -16.09 -11.31
CA HIS A 220 -14.11 -15.58 -10.37
C HIS A 220 -14.74 -15.48 -8.98
N GLU A 221 -14.06 -16.04 -7.99
CA GLU A 221 -14.52 -16.09 -6.61
C GLU A 221 -13.38 -16.00 -5.59
N GLY A 222 -13.74 -15.67 -4.36
CA GLY A 222 -12.83 -15.69 -3.22
C GLY A 222 -13.25 -14.68 -2.16
N ALA A 223 -13.12 -15.08 -0.89
CA ALA A 223 -13.30 -14.22 0.26
C ALA A 223 -12.38 -14.73 1.37
N TYR A 224 -11.95 -13.81 2.23
CA TYR A 224 -11.17 -14.15 3.41
C TYR A 224 -12.09 -14.58 4.55
N THR A 225 -11.51 -15.23 5.54
CA THR A 225 -12.10 -15.38 6.88
C THR A 225 -11.60 -14.27 7.80
N LYS A 226 -12.32 -13.97 8.89
CA LYS A 226 -11.82 -13.05 9.93
C LYS A 226 -10.49 -13.54 10.52
N ALA A 227 -10.31 -14.85 10.65
CA ALA A 227 -9.09 -15.44 11.18
C ALA A 227 -7.88 -15.19 10.26
N GLU A 228 -8.06 -15.34 8.95
CA GLU A 228 -7.03 -15.02 7.97
C GLU A 228 -6.69 -13.53 7.98
N LEU A 229 -7.69 -12.64 8.00
CA LEU A 229 -7.47 -11.19 8.05
C LEU A 229 -6.76 -10.76 9.34
N ARG A 230 -7.16 -11.27 10.52
CA ARG A 230 -6.44 -11.03 11.77
C ARG A 230 -5.01 -11.59 11.74
N GLY A 231 -4.81 -12.72 11.06
CA GLY A 231 -3.51 -13.30 10.79
C GLY A 231 -2.62 -12.37 9.95
N LEU A 232 -3.17 -11.82 8.85
CA LEU A 232 -2.50 -10.84 8.01
C LEU A 232 -2.13 -9.57 8.78
N VAL A 233 -3.07 -9.01 9.55
CA VAL A 233 -2.85 -7.84 10.40
C VAL A 233 -1.69 -8.05 11.36
N ARG A 234 -1.67 -9.19 12.07
CA ARG A 234 -0.59 -9.54 12.99
C ARG A 234 0.75 -9.69 12.24
N TYR A 235 0.76 -10.41 11.13
CA TYR A 235 1.95 -10.63 10.32
C TYR A 235 2.54 -9.32 9.78
N ALA A 236 1.66 -8.40 9.36
CA ALA A 236 2.01 -7.05 8.92
C ALA A 236 2.59 -6.21 10.06
N ALA A 237 1.97 -6.22 11.24
CA ALA A 237 2.45 -5.50 12.42
C ALA A 237 3.86 -5.95 12.86
N GLU A 238 4.14 -7.27 12.82
CA GLU A 238 5.48 -7.83 13.08
C GLU A 238 6.57 -7.29 12.12
N ARG A 239 6.17 -6.72 10.98
CA ARG A 239 7.04 -6.10 9.97
C ARG A 239 6.94 -4.57 9.94
N GLY A 240 6.22 -3.99 10.89
CA GLY A 240 5.95 -2.56 10.97
C GLY A 240 5.06 -2.06 9.83
N ILE A 241 4.17 -2.91 9.30
CA ILE A 241 3.18 -2.53 8.28
C ILE A 241 1.81 -2.40 8.96
N THR A 242 1.15 -1.26 8.79
CA THR A 242 -0.25 -1.06 9.14
C THR A 242 -1.12 -1.50 7.98
N VAL A 243 -2.14 -2.33 8.24
CA VAL A 243 -3.15 -2.69 7.24
C VAL A 243 -4.34 -1.76 7.37
N VAL A 244 -4.54 -0.89 6.38
CA VAL A 244 -5.68 0.03 6.29
C VAL A 244 -6.75 -0.65 5.42
N PRO A 245 -7.89 -1.08 5.99
CA PRO A 245 -8.97 -1.66 5.20
C PRO A 245 -9.74 -0.57 4.46
N GLU A 246 -10.22 -0.91 3.27
CA GLU A 246 -11.18 -0.11 2.52
C GLU A 246 -12.47 -0.88 2.27
N ILE A 247 -13.58 -0.26 2.67
CA ILE A 247 -14.94 -0.70 2.35
C ILE A 247 -15.62 0.41 1.58
N GLU A 248 -15.85 0.20 0.29
CA GLU A 248 -16.47 1.14 -0.63
C GLU A 248 -17.90 1.51 -0.21
N MET A 249 -18.17 2.81 -0.16
CA MET A 249 -19.51 3.37 0.00
C MET A 249 -19.54 4.86 -0.41
N PRO A 250 -20.68 5.40 -0.89
CA PRO A 250 -21.90 4.68 -1.26
C PRO A 250 -21.91 4.15 -2.70
N GLY A 251 -20.89 4.48 -3.50
CA GLY A 251 -20.60 3.89 -4.81
C GLY A 251 -19.82 2.59 -4.70
N HIS A 252 -19.48 1.97 -5.84
CA HIS A 252 -18.68 0.72 -5.89
C HIS A 252 -19.22 -0.42 -5.01
N VAL A 253 -20.55 -0.53 -4.90
CA VAL A 253 -21.24 -1.43 -3.95
C VAL A 253 -22.05 -2.52 -4.64
N ARG A 254 -21.93 -2.70 -5.96
CA ARG A 254 -22.78 -3.65 -6.71
C ARG A 254 -22.69 -5.08 -6.20
N ALA A 255 -21.56 -5.52 -5.66
CA ALA A 255 -21.45 -6.84 -5.03
C ALA A 255 -22.32 -6.98 -3.77
N ALA A 256 -22.39 -5.93 -2.95
CA ALA A 256 -23.26 -5.88 -1.77
C ALA A 256 -24.73 -5.86 -2.18
N LEU A 257 -25.08 -5.06 -3.20
CA LEU A 257 -26.46 -4.96 -3.70
C LEU A 257 -26.95 -6.24 -4.42
N ALA A 258 -26.05 -7.01 -5.03
CA ALA A 258 -26.38 -8.35 -5.53
C ALA A 258 -26.70 -9.33 -4.39
N ALA A 259 -26.01 -9.18 -3.26
CA ALA A 259 -26.25 -9.97 -2.06
C ALA A 259 -27.49 -9.50 -1.28
N TYR A 260 -27.77 -8.20 -1.22
CA TYR A 260 -28.87 -7.60 -0.47
C TYR A 260 -29.48 -6.45 -1.27
N PRO A 261 -30.37 -6.74 -2.24
CA PRO A 261 -30.99 -5.71 -3.08
C PRO A 261 -31.75 -4.64 -2.30
N GLU A 262 -32.25 -4.98 -1.11
CA GLU A 262 -32.94 -4.07 -0.19
C GLU A 262 -32.11 -2.84 0.20
N LEU A 263 -30.78 -2.91 0.10
CA LEU A 263 -29.88 -1.79 0.41
C LEU A 263 -29.81 -0.73 -0.70
N GLY A 264 -30.35 -1.01 -1.89
CA GLY A 264 -30.31 -0.10 -3.04
C GLY A 264 -31.52 0.84 -3.15
N ASN A 265 -31.57 1.60 -4.24
CA ASN A 265 -32.70 2.49 -4.55
C ASN A 265 -33.89 1.77 -5.22
N HIS A 266 -33.65 0.57 -5.75
CA HIS A 266 -34.62 -0.26 -6.50
C HIS A 266 -34.56 -1.71 -5.99
N PRO A 267 -35.09 -2.00 -4.80
CA PRO A 267 -34.94 -3.31 -4.14
C PRO A 267 -35.62 -4.47 -4.89
N GLU A 268 -36.56 -4.17 -5.77
CA GLU A 268 -37.19 -5.13 -6.69
C GLU A 268 -36.25 -5.60 -7.82
N ARG A 269 -35.17 -4.86 -8.07
CA ARG A 269 -34.22 -5.15 -9.16
C ARG A 269 -33.32 -6.31 -8.75
N ARG A 270 -33.37 -7.41 -9.51
CA ARG A 270 -32.41 -8.51 -9.36
C ARG A 270 -31.07 -8.10 -9.96
N LEU A 271 -30.06 -8.01 -9.12
CA LEU A 271 -28.70 -7.67 -9.50
C LEU A 271 -27.80 -8.89 -9.43
N GLU A 272 -26.93 -9.02 -10.43
CA GLU A 272 -25.76 -9.87 -10.35
C GLU A 272 -24.55 -9.02 -9.92
N VAL A 273 -23.56 -9.67 -9.30
CA VAL A 273 -22.24 -9.07 -9.08
C VAL A 273 -21.67 -8.65 -10.43
N TRP A 274 -21.10 -7.45 -10.51
CA TRP A 274 -20.77 -6.85 -11.79
C TRP A 274 -19.63 -7.60 -12.49
N ASP A 275 -19.77 -7.81 -13.80
CA ASP A 275 -18.81 -8.54 -14.63
C ASP A 275 -17.96 -7.62 -15.52
N ARG A 276 -18.12 -6.30 -15.37
CA ARG A 276 -17.51 -5.24 -16.20
C ARG A 276 -16.69 -4.28 -15.34
N TRP A 277 -15.86 -3.49 -16.03
CA TRP A 277 -15.05 -2.43 -15.46
C TRP A 277 -15.68 -1.06 -15.72
N GLY A 278 -15.33 -0.07 -14.90
CA GLY A 278 -15.81 1.31 -15.01
C GLY A 278 -16.66 1.72 -13.80
N VAL A 279 -17.49 2.74 -14.00
CA VAL A 279 -18.32 3.33 -12.93
C VAL A 279 -19.72 2.72 -12.94
N CYS A 280 -20.14 2.09 -11.84
CA CYS A 280 -21.49 1.58 -11.71
C CYS A 280 -22.47 2.67 -11.26
N GLU A 281 -23.58 2.83 -11.97
CA GLU A 281 -24.65 3.78 -11.58
C GLU A 281 -25.48 3.28 -10.38
N THR A 282 -25.34 2.01 -10.00
CA THR A 282 -26.14 1.45 -8.90
C THR A 282 -25.39 1.60 -7.58
N ILE A 283 -25.97 2.44 -6.72
CA ILE A 283 -25.36 2.88 -5.46
C ILE A 283 -26.28 2.53 -4.28
N LEU A 284 -25.75 2.63 -3.05
CA LEU A 284 -26.54 2.45 -1.84
C LEU A 284 -27.71 3.43 -1.78
N GLY A 285 -28.83 3.03 -1.18
CA GLY A 285 -29.90 3.94 -0.81
C GLY A 285 -29.52 4.85 0.37
N VAL A 286 -30.43 5.74 0.78
CA VAL A 286 -30.24 6.67 1.92
C VAL A 286 -31.26 6.48 3.04
N HIS A 287 -31.87 5.30 3.12
CA HIS A 287 -32.80 4.91 4.17
C HIS A 287 -32.05 4.31 5.38
N GLU A 288 -32.70 4.19 6.54
CA GLU A 288 -32.02 3.88 7.81
C GLU A 288 -31.41 2.48 7.85
N GLU A 289 -31.99 1.51 7.15
CA GLU A 289 -31.47 0.15 7.03
C GLU A 289 -30.10 0.12 6.36
N VAL A 290 -29.82 1.02 5.40
CA VAL A 290 -28.48 1.17 4.81
C VAL A 290 -27.48 1.63 5.85
N PHE A 291 -27.83 2.61 6.69
CA PHE A 291 -26.93 3.07 7.74
C PHE A 291 -26.72 2.03 8.83
N ALA A 292 -27.74 1.22 9.14
CA ALA A 292 -27.59 0.07 10.01
C ALA A 292 -26.62 -0.98 9.42
N PHE A 293 -26.73 -1.26 8.11
CA PHE A 293 -25.79 -2.10 7.39
C PHE A 293 -24.36 -1.55 7.45
N CYS A 294 -24.15 -0.28 7.06
CA CYS A 294 -22.82 0.33 7.09
C CYS A 294 -22.19 0.30 8.48
N ARG A 295 -22.96 0.59 9.55
CA ARG A 295 -22.46 0.50 10.93
C ARG A 295 -22.04 -0.92 11.29
N ALA A 296 -22.89 -1.92 11.04
CA ALA A 296 -22.58 -3.31 11.34
C ALA A 296 -21.33 -3.81 10.58
N VAL A 297 -21.17 -3.42 9.31
CA VAL A 297 -19.95 -3.71 8.55
C VAL A 297 -18.73 -3.05 9.21
N LEU A 298 -18.81 -1.75 9.51
CA LEU A 298 -17.68 -1.00 10.06
C LEU A 298 -17.31 -1.43 11.48
N GLU A 299 -18.26 -1.87 12.31
CA GLU A 299 -17.99 -2.48 13.62
C GLU A 299 -17.10 -3.71 13.47
N GLU A 300 -17.41 -4.59 12.52
CA GLU A 300 -16.60 -5.78 12.26
C GLU A 300 -15.24 -5.46 11.63
N VAL A 301 -15.18 -4.43 10.77
CA VAL A 301 -13.91 -3.89 10.25
C VAL A 301 -13.05 -3.39 11.41
N MET A 302 -13.59 -2.59 12.33
CA MET A 302 -12.83 -2.07 13.47
C MET A 302 -12.39 -3.15 14.47
N ASP A 303 -13.12 -4.26 14.54
CA ASP A 303 -12.75 -5.43 15.34
C ASP A 303 -11.62 -6.26 14.71
N VAL A 304 -11.58 -6.37 13.38
CA VAL A 304 -10.51 -7.10 12.66
C VAL A 304 -9.25 -6.25 12.48
N PHE A 305 -9.41 -4.95 12.18
CA PHE A 305 -8.34 -4.06 11.81
C PHE A 305 -8.06 -3.02 12.92
N PRO A 306 -6.92 -3.11 13.63
CA PRO A 306 -6.56 -2.16 14.68
C PRO A 306 -6.08 -0.82 14.12
N SER A 307 -5.96 -0.67 12.79
CA SER A 307 -5.54 0.57 12.14
C SER A 307 -6.36 1.76 12.64
N PRO A 308 -5.72 2.89 13.00
CA PRO A 308 -6.46 4.10 13.33
C PRO A 308 -7.19 4.67 12.12
N TYR A 309 -6.78 4.31 10.90
CA TYR A 309 -7.40 4.74 9.65
C TYR A 309 -8.29 3.64 9.06
N ILE A 310 -9.50 4.02 8.63
CA ILE A 310 -10.41 3.17 7.86
C ILE A 310 -10.80 3.94 6.60
N HIS A 311 -10.58 3.34 5.43
CA HIS A 311 -10.95 3.95 4.17
C HIS A 311 -12.39 3.54 3.81
N ILE A 312 -13.20 4.51 3.39
CA ILE A 312 -14.62 4.27 3.07
C ILE A 312 -14.98 4.61 1.61
N GLY A 313 -13.98 4.69 0.73
CA GLY A 313 -14.15 5.03 -0.68
C GLY A 313 -14.59 6.48 -0.88
N GLY A 314 -15.62 6.67 -1.71
CA GLY A 314 -16.39 7.91 -1.82
C GLY A 314 -16.26 8.65 -3.15
N GLU A 315 -15.39 8.21 -4.04
CA GLU A 315 -15.30 8.63 -5.43
C GLU A 315 -16.34 7.93 -6.31
N GLU A 316 -16.36 8.32 -7.60
CA GLU A 316 -17.10 7.63 -8.68
C GLU A 316 -18.48 7.11 -8.27
N CYS A 317 -19.26 7.99 -7.63
CA CYS A 317 -20.60 7.70 -7.15
C CYS A 317 -21.64 8.52 -7.95
N PRO A 318 -22.15 8.00 -9.09
CA PRO A 318 -23.17 8.68 -9.87
C PRO A 318 -24.48 8.78 -9.07
N THR A 319 -24.90 10.00 -8.76
CA THR A 319 -26.09 10.27 -7.95
C THR A 319 -27.42 10.13 -8.72
N SER A 320 -27.40 9.59 -9.93
CA SER A 320 -28.56 9.50 -10.82
C SER A 320 -29.71 8.65 -10.23
N GLU A 321 -29.38 7.55 -9.53
CA GLU A 321 -30.40 6.75 -8.82
C GLU A 321 -31.00 7.54 -7.63
N TRP A 322 -30.23 8.37 -6.92
CA TRP A 322 -30.79 9.24 -5.88
C TRP A 322 -31.67 10.34 -6.45
N GLU A 323 -31.29 10.94 -7.57
CA GLU A 323 -32.08 11.98 -8.22
C GLU A 323 -33.45 11.49 -8.68
N SER A 324 -33.57 10.20 -9.03
CA SER A 324 -34.83 9.58 -9.42
C SER A 324 -35.58 8.88 -8.28
N SER A 325 -34.91 8.58 -7.16
CA SER A 325 -35.49 7.89 -6.00
C SER A 325 -36.40 8.81 -5.15
N PRO A 326 -37.68 8.45 -4.94
CA PRO A 326 -38.56 9.19 -4.03
C PRO A 326 -38.02 9.29 -2.59
N ALA A 327 -37.44 8.19 -2.08
CA ALA A 327 -36.89 8.14 -0.73
C ALA A 327 -35.67 9.06 -0.58
N ALA A 328 -34.82 9.16 -1.62
CA ALA A 328 -33.69 10.07 -1.61
C ALA A 328 -34.13 11.55 -1.69
N ARG A 329 -35.15 11.87 -2.51
CA ARG A 329 -35.72 13.23 -2.53
C ARG A 329 -36.33 13.63 -1.20
N GLU A 330 -37.06 12.73 -0.55
CA GLU A 330 -37.61 12.95 0.79
C GLU A 330 -36.49 13.16 1.81
N ARG A 331 -35.45 12.33 1.78
CA ARG A 331 -34.27 12.51 2.65
C ARG A 331 -33.60 13.85 2.42
N ALA A 332 -33.32 14.23 1.19
CA ALA A 332 -32.69 15.52 0.88
C ALA A 332 -33.50 16.69 1.42
N ALA A 333 -34.83 16.65 1.27
CA ALA A 333 -35.73 17.66 1.84
C ALA A 333 -35.72 17.67 3.37
N ALA A 334 -35.74 16.49 4.02
CA ALA A 334 -35.72 16.36 5.48
C ALA A 334 -34.43 16.89 6.11
N GLU A 335 -33.29 16.72 5.42
CA GLU A 335 -31.98 17.17 5.87
C GLU A 335 -31.66 18.62 5.41
N GLY A 336 -32.59 19.28 4.72
CA GLY A 336 -32.43 20.66 4.24
C GLY A 336 -31.36 20.82 3.15
N LEU A 337 -31.11 19.77 2.37
CA LEU A 337 -30.14 19.76 1.27
C LEU A 337 -30.74 20.37 0.00
N ALA A 338 -29.89 20.97 -0.84
CA ALA A 338 -30.32 21.64 -2.06
C ALA A 338 -30.98 20.69 -3.08
N ASP A 339 -30.42 19.50 -3.22
CA ASP A 339 -30.88 18.46 -4.14
C ASP A 339 -30.39 17.06 -3.68
N PRO A 340 -30.86 15.97 -4.31
CA PRO A 340 -30.40 14.62 -3.98
C PRO A 340 -28.91 14.37 -4.26
N ALA A 341 -28.25 15.14 -5.13
CA ALA A 341 -26.81 14.95 -5.37
C ALA A 341 -25.99 15.36 -4.14
N ALA A 342 -26.44 16.37 -3.40
CA ALA A 342 -25.85 16.78 -2.13
C ALA A 342 -25.92 15.70 -1.02
N LEU A 343 -26.71 14.63 -1.21
CA LEU A 343 -26.71 13.49 -0.28
C LEU A 343 -25.37 12.76 -0.22
N HIS A 344 -24.52 12.89 -1.23
CA HIS A 344 -23.18 12.28 -1.24
C HIS A 344 -22.35 12.76 -0.05
N GLY A 345 -22.17 14.08 0.07
CA GLY A 345 -21.44 14.68 1.19
C GLY A 345 -22.10 14.41 2.54
N TRP A 346 -23.44 14.40 2.60
CA TRP A 346 -24.18 14.04 3.81
C TRP A 346 -23.96 12.58 4.24
N PHE A 347 -24.02 11.64 3.30
CA PHE A 347 -23.78 10.21 3.54
C PHE A 347 -22.37 10.01 4.08
N MET A 348 -21.36 10.56 3.39
CA MET A 348 -19.97 10.49 3.81
C MET A 348 -19.76 11.11 5.19
N GLY A 349 -20.40 12.26 5.47
CA GLY A 349 -20.37 12.89 6.78
C GLY A 349 -20.95 12.03 7.89
N ARG A 350 -22.08 11.35 7.64
CA ARG A 350 -22.73 10.49 8.61
C ARG A 350 -21.89 9.26 8.94
N ILE A 351 -21.28 8.62 7.93
CA ILE A 351 -20.38 7.48 8.14
C ILE A 351 -19.06 7.91 8.79
N GLY A 352 -18.48 9.03 8.35
CA GLY A 352 -17.26 9.57 8.94
C GLY A 352 -17.43 9.91 10.42
N ALA A 353 -18.56 10.52 10.79
CA ALA A 353 -18.88 10.81 12.19
C ALA A 353 -18.94 9.54 13.05
N PHE A 354 -19.53 8.45 12.53
CA PHE A 354 -19.55 7.16 13.20
C PHE A 354 -18.14 6.63 13.46
N LEU A 355 -17.23 6.70 12.47
CA LEU A 355 -15.84 6.29 12.66
C LEU A 355 -15.12 7.15 13.71
N VAL A 356 -15.31 8.47 13.69
CA VAL A 356 -14.74 9.39 14.67
C VAL A 356 -15.22 9.09 16.08
N GLU A 357 -16.51 8.82 16.27
CA GLU A 357 -17.10 8.41 17.55
C GLU A 357 -16.45 7.14 18.12
N HIS A 358 -16.00 6.24 17.25
CA HIS A 358 -15.30 5.00 17.60
C HIS A 358 -13.77 5.14 17.64
N GLY A 359 -13.26 6.37 17.65
CA GLY A 359 -11.83 6.66 17.75
C GLY A 359 -11.03 6.31 16.50
N ARG A 360 -11.69 6.24 15.33
CA ARG A 360 -11.05 6.03 14.04
C ARG A 360 -11.03 7.32 13.22
N THR A 361 -10.04 7.42 12.35
CA THR A 361 -9.89 8.49 11.38
C THR A 361 -10.43 8.01 10.03
N PRO A 362 -11.52 8.60 9.51
CA PRO A 362 -12.01 8.25 8.19
C PRO A 362 -11.03 8.70 7.10
N VAL A 363 -10.84 7.85 6.10
CA VAL A 363 -10.11 8.17 4.87
C VAL A 363 -11.07 8.03 3.69
N GLY A 364 -10.99 8.93 2.72
CA GLY A 364 -11.82 8.87 1.53
C GLY A 364 -11.11 9.40 0.29
N TRP A 365 -11.48 8.86 -0.86
CA TRP A 365 -11.10 9.40 -2.16
C TRP A 365 -11.93 10.65 -2.40
N ALA A 366 -11.26 11.80 -2.48
CA ALA A 366 -11.97 13.03 -2.77
C ALA A 366 -12.21 13.19 -4.28
N VAL A 367 -13.38 13.67 -4.67
CA VAL A 367 -13.74 14.03 -6.05
C VAL A 367 -13.18 15.40 -6.40
N SER A 368 -13.33 16.39 -5.53
CA SER A 368 -12.85 17.77 -5.73
C SER A 368 -11.74 18.16 -4.75
N GLY A 369 -11.50 17.34 -3.72
CA GLY A 369 -10.59 17.65 -2.61
C GLY A 369 -11.23 18.51 -1.54
N THR A 370 -12.48 18.92 -1.72
CA THR A 370 -13.14 19.90 -0.84
C THR A 370 -14.57 19.53 -0.47
N GLU A 371 -15.04 18.34 -0.81
CA GLU A 371 -16.41 17.93 -0.47
C GLU A 371 -16.49 17.17 0.86
N LEU A 372 -15.40 16.52 1.29
CA LEU A 372 -15.38 15.73 2.52
C LEU A 372 -15.36 16.62 3.79
N PRO A 373 -15.95 16.15 4.91
CA PRO A 373 -15.83 16.80 6.23
C PRO A 373 -14.39 16.85 6.75
N LEU A 374 -14.03 17.86 7.54
CA LEU A 374 -12.64 18.11 7.97
C LEU A 374 -11.99 16.99 8.79
N ASP A 375 -12.78 16.12 9.42
CA ASP A 375 -12.27 14.96 10.15
C ASP A 375 -11.67 13.88 9.22
N PHE A 376 -11.95 13.95 7.91
CA PHE A 376 -11.38 13.05 6.94
C PHE A 376 -9.91 13.37 6.64
N THR A 377 -9.13 12.30 6.57
CA THR A 377 -7.92 12.30 5.75
C THR A 377 -8.31 12.12 4.29
N VAL A 378 -7.84 13.01 3.42
CA VAL A 378 -8.14 12.97 1.98
C VAL A 378 -7.07 12.18 1.24
N MET A 379 -7.49 11.18 0.46
CA MET A 379 -6.66 10.52 -0.53
C MET A 379 -6.80 11.26 -1.87
N ALA A 380 -5.83 12.11 -2.19
CA ALA A 380 -5.88 12.98 -3.37
C ALA A 380 -5.25 12.28 -4.58
N TRP A 381 -6.08 11.87 -5.54
CA TRP A 381 -5.67 10.96 -6.61
C TRP A 381 -5.48 11.59 -7.99
N ARG A 382 -5.90 12.84 -8.20
CA ARG A 382 -5.84 13.47 -9.53
C ARG A 382 -4.44 14.02 -9.80
N ASP A 383 -4.09 15.09 -9.11
CA ASP A 383 -2.87 15.84 -9.32
C ASP A 383 -2.51 16.69 -8.09
N ALA A 384 -1.42 17.44 -8.20
CA ALA A 384 -0.94 18.35 -7.18
C ALA A 384 -1.96 19.44 -6.79
N SER A 385 -2.71 19.98 -7.76
CA SER A 385 -3.71 21.02 -7.47
C SER A 385 -4.85 20.47 -6.62
N HIS A 386 -5.28 19.23 -6.88
CA HIS A 386 -6.28 18.52 -6.08
C HIS A 386 -5.81 18.32 -4.64
N ALA A 387 -4.59 17.83 -4.42
CA ALA A 387 -4.03 17.70 -3.07
C ALA A 387 -3.88 19.05 -2.36
N ARG A 388 -3.46 20.10 -3.08
CA ARG A 388 -3.32 21.45 -2.52
C ARG A 388 -4.68 22.02 -2.08
N ALA A 389 -5.74 21.77 -2.84
CA ALA A 389 -7.09 22.21 -2.49
C ALA A 389 -7.54 21.59 -1.15
N ALA A 390 -7.33 20.28 -0.97
CA ALA A 390 -7.62 19.59 0.28
C ALA A 390 -6.77 20.11 1.46
N ALA A 391 -5.47 20.31 1.24
CA ALA A 391 -4.56 20.86 2.24
C ALA A 391 -4.98 22.28 2.69
N ARG A 392 -5.36 23.16 1.75
CA ARG A 392 -5.84 24.53 2.03
C ARG A 392 -7.14 24.55 2.82
N ARG A 393 -8.01 23.57 2.61
CA ARG A 393 -9.24 23.41 3.38
C ARG A 393 -8.96 22.92 4.81
N GLY A 394 -7.79 22.34 5.06
CA GLY A 394 -7.31 21.95 6.39
C GLY A 394 -7.19 20.43 6.59
N HIS A 395 -7.50 19.62 5.58
CA HIS A 395 -7.39 18.17 5.67
C HIS A 395 -5.94 17.71 5.82
N ARG A 396 -5.76 16.56 6.48
CA ARG A 396 -4.57 15.74 6.25
C ARG A 396 -4.70 15.09 4.87
N VAL A 397 -3.61 15.02 4.11
CA VAL A 397 -3.67 14.52 2.72
C VAL A 397 -2.62 13.43 2.50
N VAL A 398 -3.05 12.33 1.88
CA VAL A 398 -2.16 11.36 1.25
C VAL A 398 -2.20 11.59 -0.26
N ALA A 399 -1.05 11.85 -0.86
CA ALA A 399 -0.95 12.13 -2.29
C ALA A 399 -0.78 10.83 -3.08
N ALA A 400 -1.65 10.63 -4.08
CA ALA A 400 -1.84 9.37 -4.78
C ALA A 400 -2.11 9.61 -6.28
N TYR A 401 -1.34 10.49 -6.94
CA TYR A 401 -1.72 10.99 -8.26
C TYR A 401 -1.68 9.88 -9.32
N HIS A 402 -2.77 9.72 -10.05
CA HIS A 402 -2.97 8.56 -10.92
C HIS A 402 -1.99 8.51 -12.09
N ARG A 403 -1.56 9.66 -12.60
CA ARG A 403 -0.51 9.72 -13.65
C ARG A 403 0.92 9.61 -13.12
N THR A 404 1.12 9.39 -11.82
CA THR A 404 2.47 9.24 -11.25
C THR A 404 2.65 8.02 -10.36
N THR A 405 1.59 7.53 -9.71
CA THR A 405 1.70 6.50 -8.65
C THR A 405 0.76 5.31 -8.83
N TYR A 406 -0.09 5.31 -9.86
CA TYR A 406 -0.89 4.14 -10.21
C TYR A 406 -0.05 3.19 -11.05
N LEU A 407 0.16 1.99 -10.53
CA LEU A 407 1.04 0.97 -11.08
C LEU A 407 0.28 0.04 -12.04
N ASP A 408 -1.03 0.17 -12.13
CA ASP A 408 -1.89 -0.54 -13.07
C ASP A 408 -1.90 0.09 -14.48
N TYR A 409 -1.16 1.19 -14.70
CA TYR A 409 -0.79 1.67 -16.04
C TYR A 409 0.44 0.95 -16.60
N VAL A 410 0.54 0.88 -17.94
CA VAL A 410 1.75 0.39 -18.62
C VAL A 410 2.99 1.18 -18.22
N GLN A 411 4.16 0.54 -18.32
CA GLN A 411 5.45 1.13 -17.95
C GLN A 411 6.19 1.77 -19.14
N SER A 412 5.76 1.48 -20.36
CA SER A 412 6.30 2.03 -21.60
C SER A 412 5.28 1.89 -22.74
N GLU A 413 5.59 2.45 -23.92
CA GLU A 413 4.80 2.27 -25.15
C GLU A 413 5.15 0.97 -25.89
N ALA A 414 5.95 0.08 -25.30
CA ALA A 414 6.36 -1.14 -25.97
C ALA A 414 5.17 -2.10 -26.17
N SER A 415 5.10 -2.74 -27.34
CA SER A 415 4.00 -3.63 -27.71
C SER A 415 3.91 -4.92 -26.88
N PHE A 416 4.94 -5.24 -26.08
CA PHE A 416 4.96 -6.38 -25.19
C PHE A 416 4.43 -6.07 -23.78
N GLU A 417 4.14 -4.80 -23.47
CA GLU A 417 3.54 -4.47 -22.18
C GLU A 417 2.20 -5.20 -22.03
N PRO A 418 1.91 -5.74 -20.82
CA PRO A 418 0.65 -6.43 -20.59
C PRO A 418 -0.53 -5.47 -20.75
N VAL A 419 -1.73 -6.04 -20.86
CA VAL A 419 -2.97 -5.27 -20.79
C VAL A 419 -3.02 -4.58 -19.43
N ALA A 420 -3.27 -3.28 -19.45
CA ALA A 420 -3.21 -2.39 -18.30
C ALA A 420 -4.24 -1.27 -18.50
N GLN A 421 -4.34 -0.34 -17.55
CA GLN A 421 -5.24 0.81 -17.68
C GLN A 421 -4.93 1.63 -18.94
N PRO A 422 -5.97 2.16 -19.61
CA PRO A 422 -5.79 3.02 -20.77
C PRO A 422 -5.22 4.38 -20.38
N GLY A 423 -4.20 4.81 -21.13
CA GLY A 423 -3.61 6.15 -21.06
C GLY A 423 -2.09 6.11 -21.05
N ASP A 424 -1.48 7.26 -20.77
CA ASP A 424 -0.04 7.42 -20.86
C ASP A 424 0.72 6.53 -19.86
N PRO A 425 1.91 6.03 -20.23
CA PRO A 425 2.71 5.19 -19.35
C PRO A 425 3.11 5.89 -18.04
N VAL A 426 2.92 5.20 -16.92
CA VAL A 426 3.51 5.60 -15.64
C VAL A 426 4.87 4.92 -15.53
N THR A 427 5.90 5.61 -16.01
CA THR A 427 7.28 5.07 -16.08
C THR A 427 7.96 5.03 -14.70
N LEU A 428 9.01 4.23 -14.56
CA LEU A 428 9.87 4.21 -13.37
C LEU A 428 10.37 5.61 -12.99
N ARG A 429 10.78 6.41 -13.98
CA ARG A 429 11.27 7.77 -13.76
C ARG A 429 10.14 8.69 -13.31
N THR A 430 8.95 8.56 -13.89
CA THR A 430 7.77 9.32 -13.46
C THR A 430 7.50 9.12 -11.96
N VAL A 431 7.57 7.87 -11.47
CA VAL A 431 7.38 7.57 -10.03
C VAL A 431 8.52 8.14 -9.18
N HIS A 432 9.76 8.11 -9.66
CA HIS A 432 10.91 8.62 -8.92
C HIS A 432 10.94 10.16 -8.84
N ASP A 433 10.69 10.84 -9.96
CA ASP A 433 10.77 12.29 -10.07
C ASP A 433 9.53 12.98 -9.48
N TYR A 434 8.49 12.21 -9.17
CA TYR A 434 7.25 12.67 -8.55
C TYR A 434 7.48 13.36 -7.20
N GLU A 435 6.77 14.47 -6.97
CA GLU A 435 6.76 15.21 -5.70
C GLU A 435 5.35 15.25 -5.10
N PRO A 436 5.13 14.61 -3.93
CA PRO A 436 3.84 14.67 -3.22
C PRO A 436 3.41 16.10 -2.88
N ALA A 437 4.37 16.91 -2.45
CA ALA A 437 4.20 18.31 -2.11
C ALA A 437 5.31 19.13 -2.80
N PRO A 438 4.99 19.80 -3.92
CA PRO A 438 5.90 20.70 -4.63
C PRO A 438 6.48 21.80 -3.73
N ALA A 439 7.71 22.23 -4.03
CA ALA A 439 8.45 23.17 -3.19
C ALA A 439 7.84 24.58 -3.15
N GLU A 440 7.05 24.95 -4.15
CA GLU A 440 6.36 26.24 -4.27
C GLU A 440 5.11 26.37 -3.39
N TRP A 441 4.70 25.30 -2.71
CA TRP A 441 3.62 25.36 -1.71
C TRP A 441 4.10 26.06 -0.44
N SER A 442 3.18 26.58 0.36
CA SER A 442 3.54 27.15 1.66
C SER A 442 3.98 26.03 2.63
N PRO A 443 4.79 26.33 3.66
CA PRO A 443 5.12 25.36 4.70
C PRO A 443 3.87 24.72 5.31
N GLU A 444 2.83 25.51 5.59
CA GLU A 444 1.59 25.04 6.18
C GLU A 444 0.82 24.09 5.26
N GLU A 445 0.82 24.35 3.94
CA GLU A 445 0.23 23.47 2.94
C GLU A 445 0.99 22.13 2.87
N ARG A 446 2.33 22.18 2.91
CA ARG A 446 3.17 20.96 2.88
C ARG A 446 3.05 20.13 4.15
N ASP A 447 2.96 20.79 5.31
CA ASP A 447 2.83 20.11 6.60
C ASP A 447 1.55 19.28 6.70
N ARG A 448 0.51 19.61 5.91
CA ARG A 448 -0.74 18.83 5.80
C ARG A 448 -0.56 17.51 5.04
N ILE A 449 0.50 17.36 4.26
CA ILE A 449 0.77 16.14 3.50
C ILE A 449 1.33 15.07 4.45
N LEU A 450 0.53 14.04 4.71
CA LEU A 450 0.93 12.85 5.48
C LEU A 450 1.96 12.02 4.73
N GLY A 451 1.87 11.97 3.41
CA GLY A 451 2.82 11.25 2.59
C GLY A 451 2.25 10.83 1.26
N THR A 452 2.70 9.68 0.77
CA THR A 452 2.41 9.18 -0.58
C THR A 452 2.01 7.72 -0.59
N GLN A 453 1.28 7.31 -1.63
CA GLN A 453 0.84 5.95 -1.81
C GLN A 453 0.86 5.58 -3.30
N ALA A 454 1.29 4.36 -3.62
CA ALA A 454 1.04 3.76 -4.94
C ALA A 454 -0.25 2.94 -4.95
N GLN A 455 -0.90 2.85 -6.10
CA GLN A 455 -2.16 2.13 -6.27
C GLN A 455 -1.96 1.05 -7.31
N LEU A 456 -2.49 -0.14 -7.03
CA LEU A 456 -2.57 -1.19 -8.03
C LEU A 456 -4.00 -1.73 -8.05
N TRP A 457 -4.79 -1.17 -8.96
CA TRP A 457 -6.10 -1.68 -9.32
C TRP A 457 -5.97 -2.90 -10.22
N THR A 458 -6.87 -3.86 -10.08
CA THR A 458 -6.69 -5.20 -10.64
C THR A 458 -7.67 -5.57 -11.73
N GLU A 459 -8.35 -4.64 -12.40
CA GLU A 459 -9.26 -4.94 -13.51
C GLU A 459 -8.60 -5.81 -14.60
N TYR A 460 -7.34 -5.50 -14.92
CA TYR A 460 -6.55 -6.22 -15.93
C TYR A 460 -5.45 -7.12 -15.34
N VAL A 461 -5.24 -7.05 -14.02
CA VAL A 461 -4.17 -7.76 -13.32
C VAL A 461 -4.77 -8.99 -12.63
N ARG A 462 -4.53 -10.19 -13.15
CA ARG A 462 -5.19 -11.43 -12.74
C ARG A 462 -4.32 -12.32 -11.86
N THR A 463 -3.00 -12.24 -11.97
CA THR A 463 -2.08 -13.13 -11.23
C THR A 463 -1.12 -12.36 -10.32
N PRO A 464 -0.57 -13.04 -9.28
CA PRO A 464 0.57 -12.55 -8.49
C PRO A 464 1.75 -12.03 -9.32
N GLU A 465 2.10 -12.72 -10.40
CA GLU A 465 3.23 -12.37 -11.24
C GLU A 465 2.97 -11.06 -12.01
N GLU A 466 1.75 -10.86 -12.49
CA GLU A 466 1.36 -9.59 -13.15
C GLU A 466 1.38 -8.43 -12.16
N ILE A 467 0.96 -8.65 -10.89
CA ILE A 467 1.09 -7.65 -9.83
C ILE A 467 2.54 -7.28 -9.62
N GLU A 468 3.42 -8.27 -9.44
CA GLU A 468 4.83 -8.01 -9.15
C GLU A 468 5.54 -7.37 -10.36
N TYR A 469 5.20 -7.76 -11.60
CA TYR A 469 5.70 -7.15 -12.82
C TYR A 469 5.33 -5.67 -12.93
N LEU A 470 4.08 -5.33 -12.64
CA LEU A 470 3.62 -3.94 -12.66
C LEU A 470 4.15 -3.14 -11.46
N SER A 471 4.27 -3.77 -10.30
CA SER A 471 4.71 -3.09 -9.08
C SER A 471 6.21 -2.78 -9.11
N TYR A 472 7.03 -3.73 -9.55
CA TYR A 472 8.48 -3.62 -9.50
C TYR A 472 9.07 -3.39 -10.90
N PRO A 473 10.01 -2.43 -11.04
CA PRO A 473 10.73 -1.72 -9.97
C PRO A 473 10.11 -0.38 -9.52
N ARG A 474 8.89 -0.02 -9.95
CA ARG A 474 8.27 1.29 -9.61
C ARG A 474 8.06 1.51 -8.11
N LEU A 475 7.71 0.47 -7.34
CA LEU A 475 7.65 0.56 -5.88
C LEU A 475 9.01 0.83 -5.24
N CYS A 476 10.13 0.42 -5.85
CA CYS A 476 11.46 0.80 -5.38
C CYS A 476 11.67 2.31 -5.51
N ALA A 477 11.18 2.92 -6.58
CA ALA A 477 11.25 4.37 -6.79
C ALA A 477 10.37 5.12 -5.78
N LEU A 478 9.13 4.67 -5.57
CA LEU A 478 8.24 5.25 -4.55
C LEU A 478 8.86 5.15 -3.14
N ALA A 479 9.42 3.99 -2.79
CA ALA A 479 10.09 3.76 -1.53
C ALA A 479 11.29 4.69 -1.34
N ASP A 480 12.18 4.79 -2.34
CA ASP A 480 13.33 5.71 -2.31
C ASP A 480 12.88 7.15 -2.15
N ARG A 481 11.85 7.57 -2.89
CA ARG A 481 11.31 8.93 -2.86
C ARG A 481 10.68 9.30 -1.52
N SER A 482 9.90 8.39 -0.96
CA SER A 482 9.13 8.60 0.28
C SER A 482 9.93 8.40 1.55
N TRP A 483 11.06 7.69 1.47
CA TRP A 483 11.98 7.49 2.59
C TRP A 483 13.14 8.49 2.59
N SER A 484 13.84 8.64 1.46
CA SER A 484 15.08 9.44 1.41
C SER A 484 14.85 10.91 1.04
N GLY A 485 13.66 11.25 0.53
CA GLY A 485 13.37 12.57 -0.02
C GLY A 485 14.15 12.89 -1.30
N GLY A 486 14.86 11.91 -1.90
CA GLY A 486 15.92 12.00 -2.92
C GLY A 486 15.58 12.69 -4.26
N ARG A 487 15.13 13.94 -4.20
CA ARG A 487 14.87 14.79 -5.38
C ARG A 487 16.12 14.87 -6.26
N GLY A 488 15.96 14.63 -7.55
CA GLY A 488 16.96 14.93 -8.57
C GLY A 488 18.16 13.98 -8.67
N ASP A 489 18.28 12.92 -7.85
CA ASP A 489 19.37 11.93 -7.93
C ASP A 489 19.01 10.71 -8.79
N TRP A 490 18.44 10.92 -9.98
CA TRP A 490 18.08 9.83 -10.89
C TRP A 490 19.26 8.91 -11.24
N PRO A 491 20.47 9.42 -11.59
CA PRO A 491 21.61 8.56 -11.86
C PRO A 491 22.03 7.71 -10.65
N GLY A 492 22.01 8.28 -9.44
CA GLY A 492 22.32 7.56 -8.21
C GLY A 492 21.29 6.49 -7.90
N PHE A 493 19.99 6.78 -8.05
CA PHE A 493 18.91 5.81 -7.91
C PHE A 493 19.08 4.64 -8.88
N VAL A 494 19.27 4.91 -10.18
CA VAL A 494 19.47 3.87 -11.20
C VAL A 494 20.70 3.00 -10.88
N GLY A 495 21.79 3.62 -10.40
CA GLY A 495 22.97 2.89 -9.93
C GLY A 495 22.65 1.91 -8.81
N ARG A 496 21.89 2.34 -7.80
CA ARG A 496 21.45 1.46 -6.70
C ARG A 496 20.48 0.38 -7.17
N LEU A 497 19.54 0.74 -8.03
CA LEU A 497 18.51 -0.16 -8.55
C LEU A 497 19.10 -1.32 -9.36
N ARG A 498 20.12 -1.06 -10.19
CA ARG A 498 20.82 -2.12 -10.94
C ARG A 498 21.47 -3.18 -10.06
N HIS A 499 21.87 -2.81 -8.84
CA HIS A 499 22.37 -3.78 -7.87
C HIS A 499 21.21 -4.46 -7.12
N HIS A 500 20.15 -3.71 -6.85
CA HIS A 500 18.98 -4.22 -6.15
C HIS A 500 18.17 -5.24 -6.95
N THR A 501 18.22 -5.21 -8.30
CA THR A 501 17.58 -6.24 -9.12
C THR A 501 18.08 -7.65 -8.78
N ALA A 502 19.35 -7.82 -8.41
CA ALA A 502 19.86 -9.12 -7.97
C ALA A 502 19.15 -9.63 -6.68
N ARG A 503 18.75 -8.71 -5.78
CA ARG A 503 17.94 -9.06 -4.60
C ARG A 503 16.52 -9.44 -4.98
N LEU A 504 15.92 -8.71 -5.94
CA LEU A 504 14.61 -9.05 -6.49
C LEU A 504 14.64 -10.44 -7.17
N ASP A 505 15.68 -10.73 -7.94
CA ASP A 505 15.90 -12.05 -8.55
C ASP A 505 16.02 -13.15 -7.47
N ALA A 506 16.81 -12.93 -6.42
CA ALA A 506 16.97 -13.87 -5.32
C ALA A 506 15.66 -14.13 -4.54
N LEU A 507 14.79 -13.12 -4.44
CA LEU A 507 13.46 -13.20 -3.84
C LEU A 507 12.39 -13.75 -4.82
N GLY A 508 12.77 -14.05 -6.06
CA GLY A 508 11.89 -14.57 -7.10
C GLY A 508 10.81 -13.58 -7.54
N VAL A 509 11.09 -12.26 -7.50
CA VAL A 509 10.14 -11.23 -7.91
C VAL A 509 10.19 -11.08 -9.44
N PRO A 510 9.12 -11.34 -10.20
CA PRO A 510 9.09 -11.18 -11.66
C PRO A 510 8.88 -9.71 -12.04
N TYR A 511 9.82 -8.84 -11.67
CA TYR A 511 9.78 -7.41 -11.99
C TYR A 511 9.91 -7.15 -13.50
N ARG A 512 9.42 -6.01 -13.98
CA ARG A 512 9.67 -5.58 -15.36
C ARG A 512 11.17 -5.37 -15.60
N PRO A 513 11.79 -6.02 -16.60
CA PRO A 513 13.22 -5.88 -16.86
C PRO A 513 13.66 -4.43 -17.07
N LEU A 514 14.86 -4.11 -16.58
CA LEU A 514 15.52 -2.83 -16.83
C LEU A 514 16.16 -2.85 -18.22
N ASP A 515 15.65 -2.02 -19.12
CA ASP A 515 16.21 -1.84 -20.46
C ASP A 515 16.62 -0.37 -20.69
N ALA A 516 17.36 -0.10 -21.77
CA ALA A 516 17.81 1.26 -22.06
C ALA A 516 16.65 2.26 -22.21
N ARG A 517 15.47 1.82 -22.71
CA ARG A 517 14.30 2.68 -22.85
C ARG A 517 13.65 2.96 -21.50
N SER A 518 13.47 1.94 -20.66
CA SER A 518 12.89 2.08 -19.31
C SER A 518 13.72 2.98 -18.39
N LEU A 519 15.02 3.16 -18.70
CA LEU A 519 15.93 4.05 -17.97
C LEU A 519 16.12 5.42 -18.65
N ALA A 520 15.84 5.53 -19.96
CA ALA A 520 16.03 6.74 -20.76
C ALA A 520 14.76 7.60 -20.90
N THR A 521 13.57 7.07 -20.59
CA THR A 521 12.32 7.84 -20.65
C THR A 521 12.47 9.14 -19.84
N ALA A 522 12.22 10.28 -20.49
CA ALA A 522 11.97 11.52 -19.78
C ALA A 522 10.71 11.34 -18.92
N ALA A 523 10.59 12.07 -17.81
CA ALA A 523 9.29 12.17 -17.14
C ALA A 523 8.27 12.62 -18.20
N TYR A 524 7.20 11.85 -18.41
CA TYR A 524 6.11 12.31 -19.24
C TYR A 524 5.53 13.55 -18.55
N ALA A 525 5.75 14.72 -19.14
CA ALA A 525 5.17 15.96 -18.66
C ALA A 525 3.65 15.81 -18.80
N SER A 526 2.91 15.95 -17.70
CA SER A 526 1.46 16.12 -17.79
C SER A 526 1.19 17.31 -18.71
N PRO A 527 0.34 17.17 -19.74
CA PRO A 527 -0.13 18.35 -20.45
C PRO A 527 -0.87 19.25 -19.45
N SER A 528 -0.47 20.52 -19.45
CA SER A 528 -0.98 21.62 -18.63
C SER A 528 -2.50 21.79 -18.70
#